data_AF-A0A7C1ILL7-F1
#
_entry.id   AF-A0A7C1ILL7-F1
#
_cell.length_a   1.000
_cell.length_b   1.000
_cell.length_c   1.000
_cell.angle_alpha   90.00
_cell.angle_beta   90.00
_cell.angle_gamma   90.00
#
_symmetry.space_group_name_H-M   'P 1'
#
loop_
_entity.id
_entity.type
_entity.pdbx_description
1 polymer ?
#
loop_
_entity_poly.entity_id
_entity_poly.type
_entity_poly.pdbx_seq_one_letter_code
_entity_poly.pdbx_strand_id
1 'polypeptide(L)'
;MKIPTATYRLQFHAQFTFRDARAILDYLHRLGISDIYASPIFQAVQGSTHGYDVTDPNRFNPELGGRDEFDALSRERQRFGLGWLQDIVPNHTAFSPENAMLMDVLEKRENSVFYRFFDIDWDDPDPSLKGKVLIPVLGSPLDEVLDAGELTLTTQNGRPMLCYYDHCFPLNAESARQFERMSEAELAHYPQGAEGKTRMKALLAQQYYVPDYWKNANERINYRRFFYINDLISMRVEDADVMDKTHRLIVEQVRRGHFTGLRIDHIDGLYDPGRYLERLGEACPEAYIVAEKILERDEPLCEKWPIEGTTGYDFGAQVNALFCNRDNRSAFLEGYQTFIGEPIDYERLLYDKKRLILEKYMAADLRRLMRCVRRLLNTTADDDRLEAAMVALVASFPVYRSYFDGKEFSAFDRRYIRQAIQTAVRFEPKLTRQIQTLTTLLPLSGDASKPIDAATAAFIGRFQQLTGPVMAKGFEDTLLYIYYPLASLNEVGGSPFMFGLTAAGFYGFIRNRQMRWPHAMNATATHDTKRGEDVRARLNVLSEMPDVWFEKVTQWS
;
A
#
# COMPACT_ATOMS: atom_id res chain seq x y z
N MET A 1 22.33 2.52 -19.61
CA MET A 1 21.45 1.72 -18.73
C MET A 1 21.77 0.23 -18.89
N LYS A 2 21.85 -0.53 -17.79
CA LYS A 2 22.01 -2.00 -17.81
C LYS A 2 20.62 -2.64 -17.66
N ILE A 3 20.20 -3.44 -18.64
CA ILE A 3 18.93 -4.20 -18.57
C ILE A 3 19.23 -5.59 -17.98
N PRO A 4 18.59 -6.00 -16.88
CA PRO A 4 18.77 -7.34 -16.32
C PRO A 4 18.30 -8.43 -17.30
N THR A 5 19.06 -9.53 -17.40
CA THR A 5 18.62 -10.73 -18.13
C THR A 5 17.97 -11.76 -17.21
N ALA A 6 18.38 -11.79 -15.93
CA ALA A 6 17.79 -12.62 -14.89
C ALA A 6 18.00 -11.97 -13.51
N THR A 7 16.91 -11.70 -12.82
CA THR A 7 16.92 -11.14 -11.46
C THR A 7 16.69 -12.23 -10.42
N TYR A 8 17.44 -12.22 -9.32
CA TYR A 8 17.22 -13.14 -8.19
C TYR A 8 16.80 -12.36 -6.94
N ARG A 9 15.58 -12.58 -6.45
CA ARG A 9 15.04 -11.87 -5.27
C ARG A 9 15.70 -12.39 -3.99
N LEU A 10 16.36 -11.51 -3.24
CA LEU A 10 16.88 -11.79 -1.90
C LEU A 10 16.04 -11.03 -0.86
N GLN A 11 15.55 -11.76 0.14
CA GLN A 11 14.87 -11.20 1.31
C GLN A 11 15.91 -10.94 2.40
N PHE A 12 16.27 -9.68 2.60
CA PHE A 12 17.22 -9.28 3.63
C PHE A 12 16.50 -9.10 4.98
N HIS A 13 17.05 -9.72 6.02
CA HIS A 13 16.62 -9.57 7.42
C HIS A 13 17.76 -9.99 8.36
N ALA A 14 17.54 -9.94 9.68
CA ALA A 14 18.58 -10.25 10.67
C ALA A 14 19.18 -11.68 10.56
N GLN A 15 18.51 -12.62 9.88
CA GLN A 15 19.02 -13.99 9.66
C GLN A 15 19.56 -14.21 8.23
N PHE A 16 19.45 -13.20 7.35
CA PHE A 16 20.06 -13.20 6.02
C PHE A 16 20.52 -11.77 5.68
N THR A 17 21.75 -11.46 6.07
CA THR A 17 22.36 -10.13 6.07
C THR A 17 23.17 -9.86 4.79
N PHE A 18 23.78 -8.67 4.67
CA PHE A 18 24.71 -8.38 3.57
C PHE A 18 25.91 -9.34 3.54
N ARG A 19 26.35 -9.81 4.71
CA ARG A 19 27.44 -10.80 4.81
C ARG A 19 27.03 -12.15 4.23
N ASP A 20 25.79 -12.57 4.46
CA ASP A 20 25.27 -13.84 3.97
C ASP A 20 25.04 -13.78 2.45
N ALA A 21 24.49 -12.66 1.95
CA ALA A 21 24.39 -12.42 0.51
C ALA A 21 25.75 -12.42 -0.19
N ARG A 22 26.79 -11.88 0.45
CA ARG A 22 28.17 -11.90 -0.06
C ARG A 22 28.68 -13.34 -0.23
N ALA A 23 28.35 -14.22 0.71
CA ALA A 23 28.80 -15.62 0.69
C ALA A 23 28.18 -16.45 -0.47
N ILE A 24 27.07 -16.00 -1.05
CA ILE A 24 26.39 -16.72 -2.15
C ILE A 24 26.62 -16.10 -3.54
N LEU A 25 27.44 -15.04 -3.66
CA LEU A 25 27.67 -14.36 -4.95
C LEU A 25 28.19 -15.29 -6.05
N ASP A 26 29.14 -16.16 -5.72
CA ASP A 26 29.69 -17.16 -6.64
C ASP A 26 28.62 -18.18 -7.09
N TYR A 27 27.72 -18.58 -6.17
CA TYR A 27 26.58 -19.41 -6.53
C TYR A 27 25.64 -18.70 -7.52
N LEU A 28 25.27 -17.45 -7.24
CA LEU A 28 24.38 -16.67 -8.12
C LEU A 28 25.01 -16.47 -9.51
N HIS A 29 26.32 -16.19 -9.55
CA HIS A 29 27.06 -16.07 -10.81
C HIS A 29 27.04 -17.37 -11.61
N ARG A 30 27.33 -18.53 -10.99
CA ARG A 30 27.27 -19.83 -11.66
C ARG A 30 25.87 -20.22 -12.10
N LEU A 31 24.84 -19.81 -11.37
CA LEU A 31 23.43 -20.02 -11.75
C LEU A 31 23.03 -19.21 -12.99
N GLY A 32 23.81 -18.20 -13.38
CA GLY A 32 23.53 -17.34 -14.53
C GLY A 32 22.67 -16.12 -14.20
N ILE A 33 22.54 -15.78 -12.91
CA ILE A 33 21.84 -14.56 -12.48
C ILE A 33 22.64 -13.34 -12.93
N SER A 34 21.98 -12.33 -13.49
CA SER A 34 22.64 -11.09 -13.93
C SER A 34 22.60 -10.00 -12.86
N ASP A 35 21.54 -9.99 -12.04
CA ASP A 35 21.23 -8.92 -11.09
C ASP A 35 20.64 -9.50 -9.80
N ILE A 36 21.12 -9.03 -8.65
CA ILE A 36 20.45 -9.24 -7.38
C ILE A 36 19.25 -8.30 -7.33
N TYR A 37 18.06 -8.83 -7.07
CA TYR A 37 16.88 -8.04 -6.72
C TYR A 37 16.76 -8.02 -5.20
N ALA A 38 17.16 -6.93 -4.57
CA ALA A 38 17.18 -6.81 -3.12
C ALA A 38 15.83 -6.32 -2.59
N SER A 39 15.35 -6.89 -1.49
CA SER A 39 14.31 -6.27 -0.65
C SER A 39 14.73 -4.88 -0.15
N PRO A 40 13.84 -4.08 0.45
CA PRO A 40 14.23 -2.82 1.06
C PRO A 40 15.38 -3.02 2.07
N ILE A 41 16.40 -2.15 1.98
CA ILE A 41 17.62 -2.27 2.79
C ILE A 41 17.92 -1.06 3.68
N PHE A 42 17.02 -0.08 3.68
CA PHE A 42 17.12 1.10 4.55
C PHE A 42 16.59 0.79 5.94
N GLN A 43 16.91 1.65 6.90
CA GLN A 43 16.55 1.46 8.30
C GLN A 43 15.03 1.28 8.41
N ALA A 44 14.63 0.18 9.02
CA ALA A 44 13.25 -0.18 9.31
C ALA A 44 13.06 -0.31 10.83
N VAL A 45 11.85 -0.65 11.26
CA VAL A 45 11.59 -1.00 12.66
C VAL A 45 12.49 -2.15 13.08
N GLN A 46 13.01 -2.10 14.31
CA GLN A 46 13.86 -3.15 14.85
C GLN A 46 13.17 -4.53 14.78
N GLY A 47 13.90 -5.55 14.29
CA GLY A 47 13.36 -6.90 14.12
C GLY A 47 12.48 -7.09 12.88
N SER A 48 12.34 -6.07 12.02
CA SER A 48 11.63 -6.21 10.75
C SER A 48 12.22 -7.35 9.91
N THR A 49 11.32 -8.18 9.37
CA THR A 49 11.67 -9.34 8.52
C THR A 49 11.59 -9.02 7.03
N HIS A 50 11.14 -7.81 6.67
CA HIS A 50 10.83 -7.44 5.29
C HIS A 50 11.34 -6.04 4.87
N GLY A 51 11.48 -5.11 5.81
CA GLY A 51 12.06 -3.77 5.58
C GLY A 51 11.13 -2.71 4.96
N TYR A 52 9.84 -3.03 4.73
CA TYR A 52 8.83 -2.10 4.19
C TYR A 52 8.36 -1.03 5.20
N ASP A 53 8.53 -1.32 6.48
CA ASP A 53 8.30 -0.45 7.63
C ASP A 53 9.50 0.47 7.89
N VAL A 54 9.85 1.27 6.88
CA VAL A 54 11.02 2.17 6.89
C VAL A 54 10.90 3.22 7.99
N THR A 55 11.94 3.38 8.81
CA THR A 55 12.06 4.42 9.85
C THR A 55 12.99 5.56 9.42
N ASP A 56 14.01 5.28 8.60
CA ASP A 56 14.88 6.28 7.97
C ASP A 56 15.34 5.83 6.57
N PRO A 57 14.83 6.44 5.48
CA PRO A 57 15.23 6.08 4.11
C PRO A 57 16.65 6.53 3.75
N ASN A 58 17.32 7.29 4.61
CA ASN A 58 18.66 7.83 4.42
C ASN A 58 19.76 7.10 5.20
N ARG A 59 19.43 5.96 5.80
CA ARG A 59 20.35 5.13 6.56
C ARG A 59 20.18 3.66 6.18
N PHE A 60 21.29 2.96 5.97
CA PHE A 60 21.26 1.50 5.79
C PHE A 60 20.86 0.82 7.10
N ASN A 61 20.06 -0.24 7.01
CA ASN A 61 19.60 -0.95 8.19
C ASN A 61 20.79 -1.57 8.96
N PRO A 62 20.99 -1.22 10.25
CA PRO A 62 22.08 -1.77 11.04
C PRO A 62 21.97 -3.28 11.26
N GLU A 63 20.76 -3.86 11.31
CA GLU A 63 20.56 -5.31 11.46
C GLU A 63 21.00 -6.11 10.23
N LEU A 64 21.11 -5.46 9.07
CA LEU A 64 21.66 -6.06 7.85
C LEU A 64 23.19 -5.97 7.76
N GLY A 65 23.83 -5.27 8.71
CA GLY A 65 25.26 -4.97 8.73
C GLY A 65 25.60 -3.51 8.40
N GLY A 66 24.59 -2.67 8.11
CA GLY A 66 24.77 -1.23 7.89
C GLY A 66 25.60 -0.90 6.65
N ARG A 67 26.15 0.32 6.63
CA ARG A 67 26.85 0.89 5.47
C ARG A 67 28.09 0.10 5.07
N ASP A 68 28.90 -0.29 6.05
CA ASP A 68 30.22 -0.87 5.79
C ASP A 68 30.11 -2.25 5.13
N GLU A 69 29.20 -3.10 5.62
CA GLU A 69 28.95 -4.40 5.00
C GLU A 69 28.26 -4.26 3.64
N PHE A 70 27.36 -3.28 3.46
CA PHE A 70 26.79 -3.00 2.14
C PHE A 70 27.86 -2.59 1.12
N ASP A 71 28.78 -1.70 1.50
CA ASP A 71 29.87 -1.26 0.64
C ASP A 71 30.83 -2.44 0.32
N ALA A 72 31.05 -3.35 1.29
CA ALA A 72 31.86 -4.55 1.07
C ALA A 72 31.19 -5.55 0.12
N LEU A 73 29.89 -5.82 0.32
CA LEU A 73 29.07 -6.62 -0.60
C LEU A 73 29.08 -6.02 -2.00
N SER A 74 28.90 -4.70 -2.12
CA SER A 74 28.87 -4.00 -3.40
C SER A 74 30.18 -4.14 -4.18
N ARG A 75 31.33 -3.99 -3.51
CA ARG A 75 32.65 -4.19 -4.15
C ARG A 75 32.84 -5.62 -4.66
N GLU A 76 32.42 -6.61 -3.88
CA GLU A 76 32.59 -8.01 -4.26
C GLU A 76 31.65 -8.41 -5.39
N ARG A 77 30.36 -8.03 -5.29
CA ARG A 77 29.37 -8.21 -6.35
C ARG A 77 29.85 -7.68 -7.70
N GLN A 78 30.45 -6.49 -7.72
CA GLN A 78 30.99 -5.88 -8.94
C GLN A 78 32.10 -6.72 -9.59
N ARG A 79 32.89 -7.49 -8.82
CA ARG A 79 33.91 -8.42 -9.39
C ARG A 79 33.27 -9.57 -10.17
N PHE A 80 32.05 -9.98 -9.81
CA PHE A 80 31.27 -10.97 -10.55
C PHE A 80 30.45 -10.38 -11.71
N GLY A 81 30.49 -9.06 -11.92
CA GLY A 81 29.66 -8.38 -12.94
C GLY A 81 28.14 -8.39 -12.65
N LEU A 82 27.74 -8.84 -11.46
CA LEU A 82 26.35 -8.88 -11.03
C LEU A 82 25.83 -7.46 -10.83
N GLY A 83 24.63 -7.16 -11.31
CA GLY A 83 23.93 -5.90 -11.09
C GLY A 83 23.10 -5.91 -9.80
N TRP A 84 22.39 -4.82 -9.53
CA TRP A 84 21.60 -4.63 -8.32
C TRP A 84 20.33 -3.84 -8.61
N LEU A 85 19.19 -4.51 -8.54
CA LEU A 85 17.84 -3.95 -8.56
C LEU A 85 17.39 -3.71 -7.12
N GLN A 86 17.35 -2.46 -6.69
CA GLN A 86 16.96 -2.10 -5.32
C GLN A 86 15.45 -1.85 -5.22
N ASP A 87 14.78 -2.55 -4.31
CA ASP A 87 13.41 -2.24 -3.91
C ASP A 87 13.36 -0.97 -3.03
N ILE A 88 12.50 -0.01 -3.39
CA ILE A 88 12.33 1.26 -2.68
C ILE A 88 10.86 1.51 -2.34
N VAL A 89 10.62 2.16 -1.20
CA VAL A 89 9.28 2.33 -0.59
C VAL A 89 8.91 3.81 -0.49
N PRO A 90 8.41 4.44 -1.58
CA PRO A 90 8.13 5.87 -1.60
C PRO A 90 6.81 6.24 -0.94
N ASN A 91 5.84 5.32 -0.89
CA ASN A 91 4.48 5.66 -0.46
C ASN A 91 4.35 5.93 1.03
N HIS A 92 5.14 5.26 1.87
CA HIS A 92 4.91 5.23 3.31
C HIS A 92 6.18 4.96 4.11
N THR A 93 6.09 5.20 5.42
CA THR A 93 7.11 4.86 6.44
C THR A 93 6.42 4.29 7.67
N ALA A 94 7.17 3.70 8.59
CA ALA A 94 6.63 3.20 9.85
C ALA A 94 6.01 4.31 10.71
N PHE A 95 4.80 4.07 11.21
CA PHE A 95 4.20 4.81 12.31
C PHE A 95 4.71 4.20 13.62
N SER A 96 5.94 4.53 13.98
CA SER A 96 6.64 3.97 15.14
C SER A 96 7.43 5.06 15.88
N PRO A 97 7.62 4.96 17.20
CA PRO A 97 8.58 5.76 17.97
C PRO A 97 10.00 5.78 17.37
N GLU A 98 10.38 4.74 16.62
CA GLU A 98 11.69 4.66 15.95
C GLU A 98 11.81 5.60 14.73
N ASN A 99 10.69 6.10 14.20
CA ASN A 99 10.68 7.05 13.10
C ASN A 99 10.91 8.48 13.62
N ALA A 100 12.16 8.93 13.55
CA ALA A 100 12.56 10.25 14.03
C ALA A 100 11.84 11.41 13.31
N MET A 101 11.49 11.24 12.02
CA MET A 101 10.73 12.26 11.28
C MET A 101 9.32 12.43 11.86
N LEU A 102 8.65 11.30 12.17
CA LEU A 102 7.33 11.32 12.81
C LEU A 102 7.41 11.90 14.22
N MET A 103 8.38 11.46 15.03
CA MET A 103 8.53 11.97 16.41
C MET A 103 8.76 13.48 16.43
N ASP A 104 9.53 14.03 15.50
CA ASP A 104 9.72 15.49 15.39
C ASP A 104 8.41 16.23 15.06
N VAL A 105 7.55 15.65 14.21
CA VAL A 105 6.20 16.19 13.92
C VAL A 105 5.30 16.14 15.15
N LEU A 106 5.28 15.03 15.88
CA LEU A 106 4.46 14.87 17.08
C LEU A 106 4.88 15.83 18.21
N GLU A 107 6.17 16.17 18.27
CA GLU A 107 6.71 17.12 19.26
C GLU A 107 6.47 18.60 18.87
N LYS A 108 6.70 18.95 17.60
CA LYS A 108 6.86 20.35 17.16
C LYS A 108 5.76 20.86 16.24
N ARG A 109 4.93 19.97 15.68
CA ARG A 109 3.87 20.28 14.73
C ARG A 109 4.39 21.16 13.58
N GLU A 110 3.85 22.37 13.41
CA GLU A 110 4.17 23.29 12.32
C GLU A 110 5.60 23.82 12.35
N ASN A 111 6.28 23.72 13.50
CA ASN A 111 7.69 24.04 13.64
C ASN A 111 8.63 22.88 13.26
N SER A 112 8.09 21.70 12.95
CA SER A 112 8.87 20.57 12.43
C SER A 112 9.28 20.80 10.98
N VAL A 113 10.54 20.51 10.65
CA VAL A 113 11.00 20.48 9.24
C VAL A 113 10.33 19.38 8.42
N PHE A 114 9.68 18.42 9.09
CA PHE A 114 8.96 17.29 8.51
C PHE A 114 7.43 17.50 8.53
N TYR A 115 6.93 18.68 8.92
CA TYR A 115 5.48 18.94 9.05
C TYR A 115 4.67 18.58 7.79
N ARG A 116 5.27 18.74 6.60
CA ARG A 116 4.65 18.46 5.30
C ARG A 116 4.93 17.06 4.75
N PHE A 117 5.77 16.26 5.41
CA PHE A 117 6.21 14.97 4.90
C PHE A 117 5.09 13.95 4.86
N PHE A 118 4.22 13.96 5.88
CA PHE A 118 3.16 12.99 6.04
C PHE A 118 1.83 13.51 5.55
N ASP A 119 0.98 12.59 5.11
CA ASP A 119 -0.36 12.88 4.64
C ASP A 119 -1.37 12.94 5.79
N ILE A 120 -1.21 13.96 6.63
CA ILE A 120 -2.05 14.22 7.81
C ILE A 120 -3.13 15.24 7.46
N ASP A 121 -4.35 14.97 7.91
CA ASP A 121 -5.46 15.90 7.92
C ASP A 121 -5.46 16.74 9.20
N TRP A 122 -4.81 17.91 9.10
CA TRP A 122 -4.69 18.83 10.22
C TRP A 122 -5.97 19.62 10.54
N ASP A 123 -6.95 19.64 9.63
CA ASP A 123 -8.25 20.32 9.81
C ASP A 123 -9.37 19.29 9.94
N ASP A 124 -9.16 18.28 10.79
CA ASP A 124 -10.16 17.26 11.06
C ASP A 124 -11.43 17.89 11.67
N PRO A 125 -12.63 17.46 11.23
CA PRO A 125 -13.89 17.98 11.78
C PRO A 125 -14.14 17.56 13.24
N ASP A 126 -13.51 16.50 13.74
CA ASP A 126 -13.56 16.18 15.16
C ASP A 126 -12.75 17.24 15.95
N PRO A 127 -13.38 18.03 16.83
CA PRO A 127 -12.69 19.06 17.61
C PRO A 127 -11.52 18.53 18.44
N SER A 128 -11.56 17.26 18.84
CA SER A 128 -10.47 16.62 19.59
C SER A 128 -9.23 16.33 18.74
N LEU A 129 -9.39 16.21 17.41
CA LEU A 129 -8.32 15.93 16.45
C LEU A 129 -7.91 17.13 15.63
N LYS A 130 -8.64 18.25 15.70
CA LYS A 130 -8.28 19.47 14.99
C LYS A 130 -6.88 19.93 15.39
N GLY A 131 -5.98 20.00 14.42
CA GLY A 131 -4.58 20.36 14.59
C GLY A 131 -3.71 19.29 15.26
N LYS A 132 -4.21 18.07 15.44
CA LYS A 132 -3.51 16.97 16.12
C LYS A 132 -3.42 15.72 15.25
N VAL A 133 -2.61 14.75 15.68
CA VAL A 133 -2.48 13.43 15.04
C VAL A 133 -3.06 12.34 15.95
N LEU A 134 -3.95 11.49 15.43
CA LEU A 134 -4.43 10.32 16.18
C LEU A 134 -3.30 9.29 16.35
N ILE A 135 -3.14 8.71 17.53
CA ILE A 135 -2.20 7.61 17.81
C ILE A 135 -3.00 6.39 18.30
N PRO A 136 -3.35 5.44 17.41
CA PRO A 136 -4.23 4.33 17.75
C PRO A 136 -3.49 3.14 18.39
N VAL A 137 -2.86 3.35 19.55
CA VAL A 137 -2.00 2.33 20.22
C VAL A 137 -2.57 1.81 21.54
N LEU A 138 -3.57 2.48 22.13
CA LEU A 138 -4.09 2.08 23.43
C LEU A 138 -4.84 0.74 23.31
N GLY A 139 -4.65 -0.17 24.27
CA GLY A 139 -5.32 -1.47 24.34
C GLY A 139 -6.79 -1.42 24.79
N SER A 140 -7.19 -0.30 25.40
CA SER A 140 -8.54 -0.01 25.94
C SER A 140 -8.86 1.47 25.80
N PRO A 141 -10.12 1.91 26.05
CA PRO A 141 -10.46 3.34 26.14
C PRO A 141 -9.55 4.10 27.13
N LEU A 142 -9.27 5.38 26.82
CA LEU A 142 -8.32 6.19 27.60
C LEU A 142 -8.60 6.20 29.10
N ASP A 143 -9.87 6.28 29.51
CA ASP A 143 -10.22 6.30 30.94
C ASP A 143 -9.85 5.00 31.66
N GLU A 144 -10.01 3.86 31.01
CA GLU A 144 -9.60 2.56 31.56
C GLU A 144 -8.07 2.45 31.64
N VAL A 145 -7.35 2.94 30.62
CA VAL A 145 -5.87 3.00 30.61
C VAL A 145 -5.35 3.88 31.76
N LEU A 146 -6.01 5.02 32.00
CA LEU A 146 -5.67 5.92 33.10
C LEU A 146 -6.04 5.32 34.47
N ASP A 147 -7.12 4.56 34.55
CA ASP A 147 -7.52 3.83 35.76
C ASP A 147 -6.52 2.74 36.13
N ALA A 148 -5.98 2.04 35.12
CA ALA A 148 -4.94 1.03 35.28
C ALA A 148 -3.54 1.60 35.51
N GLY A 149 -3.34 2.91 35.30
CA GLY A 149 -2.03 3.56 35.44
C GLY A 149 -1.00 3.14 34.38
N GLU A 150 -1.47 2.67 33.21
CA GLU A 150 -0.63 2.14 32.13
C GLU A 150 0.04 3.24 31.30
N LEU A 151 -0.48 4.47 31.36
CA LEU A 151 0.09 5.64 30.68
C LEU A 151 0.95 6.44 31.65
N THR A 152 2.25 6.52 31.38
CA THR A 152 3.25 7.09 32.29
C THR A 152 4.05 8.21 31.65
N LEU A 153 4.69 9.06 32.47
CA LEU A 153 5.67 10.03 32.02
C LEU A 153 7.06 9.54 32.44
N THR A 154 8.01 9.52 31.51
CA THR A 154 9.38 9.06 31.77
C THR A 154 10.40 9.89 31.00
N THR A 155 11.68 9.63 31.24
CA THR A 155 12.79 10.21 30.46
C THR A 155 13.43 9.10 29.62
N GLN A 156 13.49 9.28 28.30
CA GLN A 156 14.28 8.43 27.41
C GLN A 156 15.34 9.26 26.70
N ASN A 157 16.60 8.81 26.75
CA ASN A 157 17.74 9.52 26.17
C ASN A 157 17.83 11.00 26.60
N GLY A 158 17.49 11.29 27.87
CA GLY A 158 17.49 12.65 28.41
C GLY A 158 16.31 13.52 27.98
N ARG A 159 15.28 12.95 27.34
CA ARG A 159 14.10 13.67 26.85
C ARG A 159 12.82 13.22 27.56
N PRO A 160 11.93 14.14 27.96
CA PRO A 160 10.61 13.79 28.50
C PRO A 160 9.70 13.11 27.46
N MET A 161 9.12 11.98 27.85
CA MET A 161 8.27 11.15 27.01
C MET A 161 6.97 10.77 27.73
N LEU A 162 5.89 10.64 26.97
CA LEU A 162 4.67 9.94 27.36
C LEU A 162 4.77 8.49 26.86
N CYS A 163 4.67 7.51 27.75
CA CYS A 163 4.82 6.10 27.41
C CYS A 163 3.58 5.28 27.76
N TYR A 164 3.16 4.43 26.81
CA TYR A 164 2.21 3.34 26.98
C TYR A 164 2.94 2.04 26.67
N TYR A 165 3.35 1.31 27.72
CA TYR A 165 4.30 0.20 27.60
C TYR A 165 5.54 0.62 26.78
N ASP A 166 5.84 -0.10 25.69
CA ASP A 166 6.99 0.16 24.82
C ASP A 166 6.75 1.33 23.83
N HIS A 167 5.52 1.84 23.73
CA HIS A 167 5.19 2.98 22.86
C HIS A 167 5.42 4.30 23.58
N CYS A 168 6.51 4.98 23.24
CA CYS A 168 6.87 6.27 23.82
C CYS A 168 6.81 7.41 22.80
N PHE A 169 6.12 8.49 23.15
CA PHE A 169 5.91 9.67 22.31
C PHE A 169 6.46 10.92 23.00
N PRO A 170 7.04 11.87 22.25
CA PRO A 170 7.63 13.07 22.84
C PRO A 170 6.55 13.96 23.45
N LEU A 171 6.89 14.66 24.52
CA LEU A 171 6.08 15.79 24.99
C LEU A 171 6.40 17.03 24.15
N ASN A 172 5.39 17.86 23.87
CA ASN A 172 5.63 19.17 23.28
C ASN A 172 6.49 20.06 24.20
N ALA A 173 7.04 21.15 23.67
CA ALA A 173 7.96 22.02 24.42
C ALA A 173 7.37 22.62 25.72
N GLU A 174 6.05 22.84 25.79
CA GLU A 174 5.40 23.37 26.99
C GLU A 174 5.24 22.29 28.06
N SER A 175 4.74 21.12 27.69
CA SER A 175 4.56 19.99 28.58
C SER A 175 5.89 19.38 29.02
N ALA A 176 6.95 19.46 28.21
CA ALA A 176 8.30 19.13 28.62
C ALA A 176 8.79 20.03 29.78
N ARG A 177 8.56 21.36 29.69
CA ARG A 177 8.87 22.28 30.81
C ARG A 177 8.02 22.02 32.05
N GLN A 178 6.79 21.54 31.89
CA GLN A 178 5.95 21.13 33.01
C GLN A 178 6.51 19.86 33.67
N PHE A 179 6.91 18.87 32.88
CA PHE A 179 7.56 17.64 33.36
C PHE A 179 8.84 17.93 34.15
N GLU A 180 9.70 18.82 33.65
CA GLU A 180 10.95 19.21 34.33
C GLU A 180 10.75 19.87 35.72
N ARG A 181 9.54 20.37 36.00
CA ARG A 181 9.18 20.95 37.30
C ARG A 181 8.58 19.95 38.28
N MET A 182 8.24 18.74 37.81
CA MET A 182 7.69 17.69 38.67
C MET A 182 8.80 17.06 39.51
N SER A 183 8.52 16.82 40.78
CA SER A 183 9.42 16.06 41.65
C SER A 183 9.38 14.56 41.34
N GLU A 184 10.45 13.83 41.68
CA GLU A 184 10.49 12.37 41.53
C GLU A 184 9.32 11.67 42.24
N ALA A 185 8.91 12.17 43.41
CA ALA A 185 7.79 11.64 44.17
C ALA A 185 6.44 11.81 43.45
N GLU A 186 6.25 12.93 42.75
CA GLU A 186 5.07 13.16 41.92
C GLU A 186 5.05 12.24 40.70
N LEU A 187 6.17 12.10 40.01
CA LEU A 187 6.30 11.22 38.85
C LEU A 187 6.02 9.75 39.19
N ALA A 188 6.49 9.27 40.34
CA ALA A 188 6.29 7.88 40.79
C ALA A 188 4.81 7.51 40.96
N HIS A 189 3.93 8.50 41.20
CA HIS A 189 2.49 8.29 41.40
C HIS A 189 1.66 8.89 40.27
N TYR A 190 2.26 9.41 39.20
CA TYR A 190 1.53 10.02 38.09
C TYR A 190 1.11 8.94 37.07
N PRO A 191 -0.16 8.88 36.61
CA PRO A 191 -1.30 9.75 36.91
C PRO A 191 -2.30 9.15 37.91
N GLN A 192 -1.87 8.40 38.93
CA GLN A 192 -2.75 7.72 39.89
C GLN A 192 -3.67 8.71 40.64
N GLY A 193 -4.85 8.23 41.03
CA GLY A 193 -5.88 9.02 41.72
C GLY A 193 -6.62 10.00 40.81
N ALA A 194 -7.73 10.56 41.31
CA ALA A 194 -8.60 11.43 40.51
C ALA A 194 -7.88 12.71 40.03
N GLU A 195 -7.03 13.29 40.87
CA GLU A 195 -6.25 14.48 40.54
C GLU A 195 -5.15 14.17 39.50
N GLY A 196 -4.44 13.05 39.64
CA GLY A 196 -3.45 12.59 38.67
C GLY A 196 -4.05 12.38 37.29
N LYS A 197 -5.19 11.68 37.20
CA LYS A 197 -5.92 11.46 35.94
C LYS A 197 -6.37 12.77 35.30
N THR A 198 -6.86 13.71 36.10
CA THR A 198 -7.26 15.04 35.61
C THR A 198 -6.06 15.80 35.04
N ARG A 199 -4.91 15.78 35.74
CA ARG A 199 -3.67 16.39 35.26
C ARG A 199 -3.17 15.72 33.97
N MET A 200 -3.26 14.38 33.86
CA MET A 200 -2.87 13.66 32.65
C MET A 200 -3.75 14.03 31.46
N LYS A 201 -5.07 14.08 31.65
CA LYS A 201 -5.99 14.56 30.60
C LYS A 201 -5.67 15.99 30.16
N ALA A 202 -5.34 16.88 31.10
CA ALA A 202 -4.92 18.25 30.78
C ALA A 202 -3.58 18.30 30.01
N LEU A 203 -2.63 17.42 30.35
CA LEU A 203 -1.36 17.28 29.62
C LEU A 203 -1.59 16.72 28.21
N LEU A 204 -2.41 15.67 28.05
CA LEU A 204 -2.80 15.11 26.75
C LEU A 204 -3.51 16.15 25.87
N ALA A 205 -4.35 17.00 26.47
CA ALA A 205 -5.03 18.08 25.76
C ALA A 205 -4.05 19.12 25.17
N GLN A 206 -2.84 19.27 25.73
CA GLN A 206 -1.81 20.15 25.19
C GLN A 206 -1.01 19.53 24.05
N GLN A 207 -0.92 18.19 23.97
CA GLN A 207 -0.10 17.52 22.95
C GLN A 207 -0.64 17.76 21.53
N TYR A 208 0.24 17.68 20.55
CA TYR A 208 -0.10 17.72 19.12
C TYR A 208 -0.58 16.36 18.59
N TYR A 209 -0.88 15.44 19.49
CA TYR A 209 -1.38 14.12 19.19
C TYR A 209 -2.39 13.66 20.23
N VAL A 210 -3.15 12.62 19.89
CA VAL A 210 -4.21 12.05 20.72
C VAL A 210 -4.05 10.53 20.75
N PRO A 211 -3.53 9.95 21.84
CA PRO A 211 -3.57 8.50 22.05
C PRO A 211 -5.03 8.04 22.13
N ASP A 212 -5.38 7.01 21.36
CA ASP A 212 -6.75 6.48 21.29
C ASP A 212 -6.72 4.95 21.24
N TYR A 213 -7.88 4.35 21.55
CA TYR A 213 -8.10 2.93 21.47
C TYR A 213 -7.89 2.44 20.04
N TRP A 214 -7.03 1.43 19.84
CA TRP A 214 -6.63 0.98 18.50
C TRP A 214 -7.81 0.57 17.61
N LYS A 215 -8.93 0.07 18.19
CA LYS A 215 -10.13 -0.31 17.43
C LYS A 215 -10.87 0.88 16.82
N ASN A 216 -10.66 2.08 17.36
CA ASN A 216 -11.27 3.28 16.82
C ASN A 216 -10.58 3.79 15.54
N ALA A 217 -9.41 3.24 15.18
CA ALA A 217 -8.59 3.73 14.07
C ALA A 217 -9.35 3.77 12.74
N ASN A 218 -10.11 2.71 12.42
CA ASN A 218 -10.82 2.61 11.13
C ASN A 218 -11.83 3.74 10.91
N GLU A 219 -12.37 4.28 12.01
CA GLU A 219 -13.31 5.38 11.99
C GLU A 219 -12.57 6.71 12.15
N ARG A 220 -11.69 6.86 13.13
CA ARG A 220 -11.17 8.17 13.59
C ARG A 220 -9.82 8.60 13.00
N ILE A 221 -9.09 7.73 12.31
CA ILE A 221 -7.73 8.07 11.86
C ILE A 221 -7.72 9.26 10.92
N ASN A 222 -6.84 10.22 11.19
CA ASN A 222 -6.80 11.48 10.44
C ASN A 222 -5.54 11.62 9.58
N TYR A 223 -4.88 10.50 9.25
CA TYR A 223 -3.78 10.47 8.28
C TYR A 223 -3.96 9.29 7.33
N ARG A 224 -3.40 9.40 6.12
CA ARG A 224 -3.47 8.31 5.14
C ARG A 224 -2.51 7.18 5.53
N ARG A 225 -3.01 5.95 5.53
CA ARG A 225 -2.25 4.72 5.79
C ARG A 225 -1.87 4.00 4.49
N PHE A 226 -0.95 3.04 4.58
CA PHE A 226 -0.85 1.98 3.58
C PHE A 226 -1.97 0.97 3.82
N PHE A 227 -2.91 0.88 2.86
CA PHE A 227 -4.19 0.19 3.06
C PHE A 227 -4.91 0.69 4.33
N TYR A 228 -5.18 -0.21 5.28
CA TYR A 228 -5.70 0.12 6.62
C TYR A 228 -4.73 -0.28 7.74
N ILE A 229 -3.44 -0.44 7.45
CA ILE A 229 -2.41 -0.84 8.42
C ILE A 229 -2.01 0.38 9.26
N ASN A 230 -2.29 0.34 10.57
CA ASN A 230 -2.04 1.47 11.48
C ASN A 230 -0.55 1.78 11.66
N ASP A 231 0.30 0.76 11.53
CA ASP A 231 1.75 0.88 11.72
C ASP A 231 2.46 1.53 10.54
N LEU A 232 1.73 1.99 9.50
CA LEU A 232 2.31 2.60 8.30
C LEU A 232 1.60 3.91 7.97
N ILE A 233 2.36 5.01 8.00
CA ILE A 233 1.89 6.35 7.66
C ILE A 233 2.41 6.77 6.29
N SER A 234 1.50 7.30 5.47
CA SER A 234 1.82 7.63 4.09
C SER A 234 2.53 8.98 3.95
N MET A 235 3.48 9.01 3.02
CA MET A 235 4.30 10.15 2.66
C MET A 235 3.66 10.96 1.52
N ARG A 236 4.05 12.23 1.43
CA ARG A 236 3.62 13.19 0.40
C ARG A 236 4.69 13.41 -0.65
N VAL A 237 5.13 12.33 -1.31
CA VAL A 237 6.21 12.38 -2.32
C VAL A 237 5.84 13.14 -3.60
N GLU A 238 4.59 13.59 -3.76
CA GLU A 238 4.23 14.59 -4.78
C GLU A 238 4.90 15.95 -4.52
N ASP A 239 5.20 16.26 -3.26
CA ASP A 239 5.99 17.42 -2.85
C ASP A 239 7.48 17.18 -3.15
N ALA A 240 8.09 18.10 -3.91
CA ALA A 240 9.46 17.94 -4.37
C ALA A 240 10.47 17.86 -3.22
N ASP A 241 10.30 18.67 -2.16
CA ASP A 241 11.21 18.67 -1.02
C ASP A 241 11.14 17.35 -0.24
N VAL A 242 9.95 16.77 -0.14
CA VAL A 242 9.75 15.45 0.49
C VAL A 242 10.45 14.37 -0.34
N MET A 243 10.26 14.38 -1.67
CA MET A 243 10.92 13.44 -2.57
C MET A 243 12.44 13.56 -2.49
N ASP A 244 12.99 14.77 -2.64
CA ASP A 244 14.44 15.03 -2.63
C ASP A 244 15.09 14.54 -1.33
N LYS A 245 14.47 14.82 -0.18
CA LYS A 245 14.99 14.41 1.12
C LYS A 245 14.87 12.91 1.36
N THR A 246 13.77 12.28 0.94
CA THR A 246 13.55 10.83 1.13
C THR A 246 14.33 9.97 0.15
N HIS A 247 14.68 10.50 -1.03
CA HIS A 247 15.38 9.75 -2.08
C HIS A 247 16.88 10.04 -2.16
N ARG A 248 17.41 10.95 -1.33
CA ARG A 248 18.82 11.37 -1.37
C ARG A 248 19.79 10.19 -1.38
N LEU A 249 19.67 9.24 -0.45
CA LEU A 249 20.56 8.09 -0.40
C LEU A 249 20.35 7.14 -1.60
N ILE A 250 19.10 6.93 -2.04
CA ILE A 250 18.79 6.11 -3.22
C ILE A 250 19.53 6.66 -4.47
N VAL A 251 19.37 7.95 -4.74
CA VAL A 251 20.00 8.63 -5.88
C VAL A 251 21.52 8.61 -5.75
N GLU A 252 22.06 8.79 -4.53
CA GLU A 252 23.49 8.66 -4.27
C GLU A 252 24.03 7.26 -4.65
N GLN A 253 23.33 6.19 -4.30
CA GLN A 253 23.74 4.82 -4.62
C GLN A 253 23.63 4.48 -6.11
N VAL A 254 22.64 5.05 -6.81
CA VAL A 254 22.56 4.96 -8.28
C VAL A 254 23.76 5.65 -8.93
N ARG A 255 24.07 6.89 -8.51
CA ARG A 255 25.21 7.66 -9.05
C ARG A 255 26.56 6.97 -8.82
N ARG A 256 26.71 6.24 -7.71
CA ARG A 256 27.91 5.44 -7.41
C ARG A 256 27.98 4.12 -8.20
N GLY A 257 26.93 3.75 -8.93
CA GLY A 257 26.82 2.46 -9.63
C GLY A 257 26.63 1.27 -8.67
N HIS A 258 26.26 1.54 -7.41
CA HIS A 258 25.92 0.50 -6.45
C HIS A 258 24.53 -0.07 -6.76
N PHE A 259 23.58 0.78 -7.13
CA PHE A 259 22.29 0.36 -7.70
C PHE A 259 22.31 0.54 -9.22
N THR A 260 21.94 -0.51 -9.96
CA THR A 260 21.81 -0.47 -11.43
C THR A 260 20.35 -0.45 -11.89
N GLY A 261 19.42 -0.71 -10.97
CA GLY A 261 17.99 -0.53 -11.18
C GLY A 261 17.23 -0.27 -9.89
N LEU A 262 15.99 0.17 -10.02
CA LEU A 262 15.05 0.46 -8.93
C LEU A 262 13.73 -0.28 -9.18
N ARG A 263 13.24 -1.00 -8.18
CA ARG A 263 11.87 -1.51 -8.12
C ARG A 263 11.07 -0.60 -7.19
N ILE A 264 9.97 -0.05 -7.70
CA ILE A 264 9.12 0.86 -6.94
C ILE A 264 8.01 0.06 -6.27
N ASP A 265 7.99 0.06 -4.94
CA ASP A 265 6.89 -0.48 -4.15
C ASP A 265 5.62 0.37 -4.29
N HIS A 266 4.49 -0.30 -4.44
CA HIS A 266 3.15 0.27 -4.34
C HIS A 266 2.96 1.62 -5.06
N ILE A 267 3.28 1.67 -6.36
CA ILE A 267 3.17 2.90 -7.16
C ILE A 267 1.74 3.47 -7.15
N ASP A 268 0.75 2.59 -7.03
CA ASP A 268 -0.68 2.95 -7.00
C ASP A 268 -1.13 3.63 -5.70
N GLY A 269 -0.27 3.72 -4.67
CA GLY A 269 -0.52 4.53 -3.48
C GLY A 269 -0.21 6.01 -3.66
N LEU A 270 0.59 6.37 -4.66
CA LEU A 270 1.07 7.74 -4.85
C LEU A 270 -0.04 8.68 -5.34
N TYR A 271 0.05 9.94 -4.95
CA TYR A 271 -0.91 10.96 -5.39
C TYR A 271 -0.80 11.21 -6.91
N ASP A 272 0.43 11.39 -7.40
CA ASP A 272 0.75 11.59 -8.82
C ASP A 272 1.92 10.67 -9.23
N PRO A 273 1.65 9.39 -9.56
CA PRO A 273 2.69 8.42 -9.90
C PRO A 273 3.43 8.79 -11.19
N GLY A 274 2.77 9.42 -12.16
CA GLY A 274 3.41 9.83 -13.42
C GLY A 274 4.53 10.83 -13.16
N ARG A 275 4.22 11.90 -12.43
CA ARG A 275 5.21 12.93 -12.07
C ARG A 275 6.32 12.39 -11.16
N TYR A 276 5.99 11.47 -10.25
CA TYR A 276 6.99 10.79 -9.42
C TYR A 276 8.00 10.03 -10.29
N LEU A 277 7.52 9.23 -11.26
CA LEU A 277 8.37 8.45 -12.14
C LEU A 277 9.20 9.33 -13.08
N GLU A 278 8.64 10.44 -13.59
CA GLU A 278 9.39 11.44 -14.36
C GLU A 278 10.57 12.00 -13.57
N ARG A 279 10.33 12.50 -12.35
CA ARG A 279 11.38 13.03 -11.47
C ARG A 279 12.42 11.98 -11.09
N LEU A 280 11.99 10.75 -10.84
CA LEU A 280 12.89 9.66 -10.50
C LEU A 280 13.79 9.30 -11.69
N GLY A 281 13.22 9.23 -12.90
CA GLY A 281 13.96 9.01 -14.14
C GLY A 281 14.96 10.13 -14.42
N GLU A 282 14.58 11.39 -14.19
CA GLU A 282 15.50 12.54 -14.30
C GLU A 282 16.65 12.46 -13.29
N ALA A 283 16.39 12.02 -12.06
CA ALA A 283 17.41 11.87 -11.02
C ALA A 283 18.32 10.65 -11.24
N CYS A 284 17.82 9.62 -11.93
CA CYS A 284 18.44 8.31 -12.11
C CYS A 284 18.40 7.83 -13.59
N PRO A 285 18.93 8.61 -14.57
CA PRO A 285 18.69 8.39 -16.00
C PRO A 285 19.26 7.07 -16.55
N GLU A 286 20.22 6.46 -15.86
CA GLU A 286 20.87 5.22 -16.29
C GLU A 286 20.35 3.97 -15.55
N ALA A 287 19.40 4.13 -14.62
CA ALA A 287 18.83 3.05 -13.84
C ALA A 287 17.70 2.35 -14.61
N TYR A 288 17.68 1.02 -14.55
CA TYR A 288 16.52 0.22 -14.96
C TYR A 288 15.39 0.38 -13.94
N ILE A 289 14.20 0.85 -14.31
CA ILE A 289 13.11 1.13 -13.36
C ILE A 289 11.90 0.25 -13.66
N VAL A 290 11.42 -0.46 -12.66
CA VAL A 290 10.15 -1.21 -12.73
C VAL A 290 9.25 -0.87 -11.57
N ALA A 291 7.95 -0.94 -11.76
CA ALA A 291 6.97 -0.66 -10.71
C ALA A 291 6.22 -1.93 -10.31
N GLU A 292 6.02 -2.10 -9.01
CA GLU A 292 4.96 -2.98 -8.55
C GLU A 292 3.63 -2.33 -8.87
N LYS A 293 2.95 -2.87 -9.88
CA LYS A 293 1.61 -2.47 -10.29
C LYS A 293 0.83 -3.71 -10.72
N ILE A 294 -0.33 -3.91 -10.12
CA ILE A 294 -1.21 -5.02 -10.46
C ILE A 294 -2.10 -4.60 -11.64
N LEU A 295 -2.01 -5.33 -12.74
CA LEU A 295 -2.85 -5.12 -13.91
C LEU A 295 -3.99 -6.13 -13.88
N GLU A 296 -5.23 -5.64 -14.00
CA GLU A 296 -6.35 -6.51 -14.33
C GLU A 296 -6.18 -7.07 -15.75
N ARG A 297 -6.91 -8.15 -16.05
CA ARG A 297 -6.85 -8.77 -17.37
C ARG A 297 -7.17 -7.75 -18.46
N ASP A 298 -6.30 -7.68 -19.47
CA ASP A 298 -6.38 -6.75 -20.59
C ASP A 298 -6.28 -5.25 -20.22
N GLU A 299 -5.92 -4.92 -18.97
CA GLU A 299 -5.52 -3.57 -18.56
C GLU A 299 -4.12 -3.26 -19.12
N PRO A 300 -3.94 -2.18 -19.89
CA PRO A 300 -2.61 -1.75 -20.29
C PRO A 300 -1.92 -0.99 -19.16
N LEU A 301 -0.61 -1.20 -18.99
CA LEU A 301 0.23 -0.28 -18.22
C LEU A 301 0.25 1.10 -18.91
N CYS A 302 0.35 2.17 -18.11
CA CYS A 302 0.40 3.53 -18.63
C CYS A 302 1.64 3.75 -19.52
N GLU A 303 1.43 3.90 -20.83
CA GLU A 303 2.52 4.07 -21.82
C GLU A 303 3.31 5.37 -21.65
N LYS A 304 2.78 6.36 -20.91
CA LYS A 304 3.48 7.62 -20.63
C LYS A 304 4.53 7.48 -19.52
N TRP A 305 4.50 6.41 -18.73
CA TRP A 305 5.42 6.25 -17.61
C TRP A 305 6.82 5.90 -18.12
N PRO A 306 7.87 6.63 -17.69
CA PRO A 306 9.25 6.40 -18.11
C PRO A 306 9.86 5.24 -17.31
N ILE A 307 9.31 4.04 -17.49
CA ILE A 307 9.74 2.80 -16.82
C ILE A 307 9.80 1.64 -17.81
N GLU A 308 10.45 0.55 -17.42
CA GLU A 308 10.68 -0.62 -18.24
C GLU A 308 9.56 -1.67 -18.09
N GLY A 309 8.69 -1.49 -17.09
CA GLY A 309 7.43 -2.20 -16.95
C GLY A 309 7.08 -2.57 -15.51
N THR A 310 6.34 -3.66 -15.35
CA THR A 310 5.90 -4.18 -14.05
C THR A 310 6.92 -5.15 -13.42
N THR A 311 6.71 -5.49 -12.15
CA THR A 311 7.39 -6.59 -11.46
C THR A 311 6.93 -7.98 -11.88
N GLY A 312 5.93 -8.10 -12.78
CA GLY A 312 5.63 -9.36 -13.46
C GLY A 312 4.44 -10.19 -12.95
N TYR A 313 3.60 -9.65 -12.07
CA TYR A 313 2.35 -10.32 -11.68
C TYR A 313 1.43 -10.59 -12.88
N ASP A 314 1.41 -9.69 -13.85
CA ASP A 314 0.70 -9.85 -15.12
C ASP A 314 1.21 -11.06 -15.91
N PHE A 315 2.53 -11.27 -15.98
CA PHE A 315 3.10 -12.48 -16.58
C PHE A 315 2.72 -13.73 -15.78
N GLY A 316 2.91 -13.70 -14.45
CA GLY A 316 2.65 -14.81 -13.55
C GLY A 316 1.20 -15.31 -13.62
N ALA A 317 0.24 -14.39 -13.63
CA ALA A 317 -1.17 -14.71 -13.77
C ALA A 317 -1.50 -15.37 -15.12
N GLN A 318 -0.95 -14.84 -16.22
CA GLN A 318 -1.23 -15.34 -17.58
C GLN A 318 -0.58 -16.70 -17.84
N VAL A 319 0.67 -16.92 -17.40
CA VAL A 319 1.35 -18.22 -17.54
C VAL A 319 0.70 -19.27 -16.65
N ASN A 320 0.26 -18.92 -15.44
CA ASN A 320 -0.49 -19.84 -14.59
C ASN A 320 -1.84 -20.23 -15.22
N ALA A 321 -2.56 -19.25 -15.79
CA ALA A 321 -3.82 -19.50 -16.47
C ALA A 321 -3.67 -20.39 -17.72
N LEU A 322 -2.52 -20.37 -18.41
CA LEU A 322 -2.23 -21.25 -19.55
C LEU A 322 -2.27 -22.74 -19.16
N PHE A 323 -1.85 -23.08 -17.95
CA PHE A 323 -1.83 -24.47 -17.45
C PHE A 323 -3.13 -24.91 -16.79
N CYS A 324 -4.13 -24.03 -16.69
CA CYS A 324 -5.47 -24.40 -16.25
C CYS A 324 -6.28 -24.88 -17.46
N ASN A 325 -6.78 -26.12 -17.43
CA ASN A 325 -7.61 -26.68 -18.48
C ASN A 325 -8.98 -26.00 -18.52
N ARG A 326 -9.07 -24.95 -19.34
CA ARG A 326 -10.25 -24.10 -19.49
C ARG A 326 -11.48 -24.84 -20.01
N ASP A 327 -11.30 -25.93 -20.76
CA ASP A 327 -12.43 -26.67 -21.34
C ASP A 327 -13.30 -27.30 -20.25
N ASN A 328 -12.72 -27.56 -19.08
CA ASN A 328 -13.41 -28.08 -17.90
C ASN A 328 -14.03 -27.00 -16.99
N ARG A 329 -14.07 -25.73 -17.42
CA ARG A 329 -14.61 -24.62 -16.60
C ARG A 329 -16.01 -24.90 -16.08
N SER A 330 -16.93 -25.34 -16.95
CA SER A 330 -18.33 -25.58 -16.55
C SER A 330 -18.40 -26.70 -15.51
N ALA A 331 -17.74 -27.84 -15.77
CA ALA A 331 -17.69 -28.96 -14.83
C ALA A 331 -17.11 -28.55 -13.47
N PHE A 332 -16.07 -27.70 -13.45
CA PHE A 332 -15.48 -27.23 -12.21
C PHE A 332 -16.41 -26.32 -11.40
N LEU A 333 -17.08 -25.38 -12.07
CA LEU A 333 -17.99 -24.45 -11.40
C LEU A 333 -19.26 -25.17 -10.92
N GLU A 334 -19.80 -26.09 -11.71
CA GLU A 334 -20.95 -26.92 -11.33
C GLU A 334 -20.62 -27.83 -10.15
N GLY A 335 -19.47 -28.52 -10.20
CA GLY A 335 -19.00 -29.35 -9.08
C GLY A 335 -18.80 -28.54 -7.80
N TYR A 336 -18.18 -27.36 -7.91
CA TYR A 336 -17.98 -26.47 -6.77
C TYR A 336 -19.29 -25.96 -6.18
N GLN A 337 -20.22 -25.46 -7.02
CA GLN A 337 -21.53 -24.96 -6.58
C GLN A 337 -22.39 -26.08 -5.97
N THR A 338 -22.31 -27.30 -6.52
CA THR A 338 -22.98 -28.47 -5.95
C THR A 338 -22.42 -28.79 -4.57
N PHE A 339 -21.09 -28.78 -4.41
CA PHE A 339 -20.44 -29.08 -3.12
C PHE A 339 -20.79 -28.05 -2.03
N ILE A 340 -20.81 -26.76 -2.35
CA ILE A 340 -21.16 -25.72 -1.37
C ILE A 340 -22.68 -25.55 -1.18
N GLY A 341 -23.51 -26.13 -2.06
CA GLY A 341 -24.97 -26.11 -1.98
C GLY A 341 -25.65 -24.82 -2.42
N GLU A 342 -24.92 -23.88 -3.04
CA GLU A 342 -25.49 -22.60 -3.50
C GLU A 342 -24.81 -22.05 -4.76
N PRO A 343 -25.54 -21.32 -5.64
CA PRO A 343 -24.94 -20.62 -6.76
C PRO A 343 -24.17 -19.37 -6.28
N ILE A 344 -23.11 -19.00 -7.00
CA ILE A 344 -22.31 -17.80 -6.71
C ILE A 344 -22.41 -16.80 -7.86
N ASP A 345 -22.87 -15.59 -7.55
CA ASP A 345 -22.69 -14.41 -8.40
C ASP A 345 -21.34 -13.76 -8.07
N TYR A 346 -20.34 -14.01 -8.91
CA TYR A 346 -18.97 -13.51 -8.72
C TYR A 346 -18.90 -11.98 -8.72
N GLU A 347 -19.60 -11.32 -9.65
CA GLU A 347 -19.55 -9.86 -9.77
C GLU A 347 -20.16 -9.21 -8.52
N ARG A 348 -21.29 -9.75 -8.05
CA ARG A 348 -21.92 -9.29 -6.82
C ARG A 348 -21.04 -9.56 -5.60
N LEU A 349 -20.43 -10.74 -5.52
CA LEU A 349 -19.56 -11.10 -4.42
C LEU A 349 -18.34 -10.17 -4.34
N LEU A 350 -17.67 -9.88 -5.46
CA LEU A 350 -16.56 -8.92 -5.51
C LEU A 350 -16.99 -7.52 -5.06
N TYR A 351 -18.13 -7.02 -5.56
CA TYR A 351 -18.69 -5.74 -5.15
C TYR A 351 -18.93 -5.70 -3.63
N ASP A 352 -19.59 -6.72 -3.07
CA ASP A 352 -19.90 -6.79 -1.64
C ASP A 352 -18.64 -6.86 -0.78
N LYS A 353 -17.57 -7.55 -1.21
CA LYS A 353 -16.29 -7.59 -0.47
C LYS A 353 -15.52 -6.27 -0.54
N LYS A 354 -15.52 -5.58 -1.67
CA LYS A 354 -14.96 -4.22 -1.78
C LYS A 354 -15.72 -3.23 -0.89
N ARG A 355 -17.06 -3.31 -0.92
CA ARG A 355 -17.93 -2.50 -0.06
C ARG A 355 -17.64 -2.76 1.43
N LEU A 356 -17.55 -4.02 1.85
CA LEU A 356 -17.18 -4.41 3.21
C LEU A 356 -15.86 -3.75 3.66
N ILE A 357 -14.83 -3.78 2.80
CA ILE A 357 -13.54 -3.15 3.11
C ILE A 357 -13.68 -1.66 3.34
N LEU A 358 -14.33 -0.98 2.40
CA LEU A 358 -14.49 0.46 2.42
C LEU A 358 -15.28 0.93 3.66
N GLU A 359 -16.40 0.27 3.96
CA GLU A 359 -17.28 0.66 5.06
C GLU A 359 -16.71 0.31 6.43
N LYS A 360 -16.05 -0.86 6.58
CA LYS A 360 -15.62 -1.36 7.89
C LYS A 360 -14.20 -0.94 8.29
N TYR A 361 -13.29 -0.86 7.34
CA TYR A 361 -11.86 -0.69 7.63
C TYR A 361 -11.30 0.66 7.13
N MET A 362 -11.99 1.32 6.19
CA MET A 362 -11.55 2.56 5.56
C MET A 362 -12.58 3.69 5.68
N ALA A 363 -13.42 3.66 6.72
CA ALA A 363 -14.46 4.66 6.94
C ALA A 363 -13.87 6.08 7.10
N ALA A 364 -12.74 6.21 7.80
CA ALA A 364 -12.04 7.49 7.93
C ALA A 364 -11.58 8.06 6.58
N ASP A 365 -11.02 7.20 5.73
CA ASP A 365 -10.56 7.56 4.38
C ASP A 365 -11.74 7.97 3.49
N LEU A 366 -12.86 7.25 3.57
CA LEU A 366 -14.11 7.60 2.88
C LEU A 366 -14.64 8.97 3.35
N ARG A 367 -14.69 9.23 4.67
CA ARG A 367 -15.14 10.52 5.21
C ARG A 367 -14.26 11.66 4.71
N ARG A 368 -12.94 11.45 4.62
CA ARG A 368 -12.00 12.43 4.05
C ARG A 368 -12.29 12.71 2.57
N LEU A 369 -12.58 11.68 1.77
CA LEU A 369 -13.01 11.85 0.37
C LEU A 369 -14.35 12.60 0.28
N MET A 370 -15.31 12.27 1.14
CA MET A 370 -16.62 12.94 1.18
C MET A 370 -16.51 14.42 1.56
N ARG A 371 -15.52 14.83 2.36
CA ARG A 371 -15.21 16.26 2.58
C ARG A 371 -14.82 16.97 1.28
N CYS A 372 -14.05 16.34 0.41
CA CYS A 372 -13.73 16.90 -0.91
C CYS A 372 -14.99 17.05 -1.78
N VAL A 373 -15.86 16.03 -1.78
CA VAL A 373 -17.15 16.06 -2.51
C VAL A 373 -18.03 17.22 -2.03
N ARG A 374 -18.20 17.36 -0.71
CA ARG A 374 -19.03 18.43 -0.11
C ARG A 374 -18.55 19.83 -0.46
N ARG A 375 -17.22 20.02 -0.47
CA ARG A 375 -16.59 21.28 -0.90
C ARG A 375 -16.91 21.58 -2.37
N LEU A 376 -16.82 20.59 -3.25
CA LEU A 376 -17.13 20.77 -4.69
C LEU A 376 -18.62 21.02 -4.95
N LEU A 377 -19.50 20.40 -4.16
CA LEU A 377 -20.95 20.62 -4.25
C LEU A 377 -21.44 21.85 -3.47
N ASN A 378 -20.53 22.57 -2.80
CA ASN A 378 -20.83 23.72 -1.94
C ASN A 378 -21.96 23.44 -0.93
N THR A 379 -21.88 22.29 -0.26
CA THR A 379 -22.86 21.85 0.74
C THR A 379 -22.16 21.45 2.05
N THR A 380 -22.83 21.70 3.17
CA THR A 380 -22.38 21.27 4.50
C THR A 380 -23.22 20.13 5.08
N ALA A 381 -24.29 19.72 4.38
CA ALA A 381 -25.17 18.66 4.84
C ALA A 381 -24.50 17.29 4.73
N ASP A 382 -24.62 16.48 5.78
CA ASP A 382 -24.40 15.05 5.68
C ASP A 382 -25.53 14.44 4.85
N ASP A 383 -25.18 13.71 3.79
CA ASP A 383 -26.11 13.01 2.91
C ASP A 383 -25.68 11.55 2.82
N ASP A 384 -26.31 10.72 3.66
CA ASP A 384 -26.05 9.27 3.73
C ASP A 384 -26.25 8.60 2.37
N ARG A 385 -27.15 9.11 1.52
CA ARG A 385 -27.36 8.55 0.18
C ARG A 385 -26.22 8.91 -0.76
N LEU A 386 -25.63 10.10 -0.63
CA LEU A 386 -24.47 10.51 -1.41
C LEU A 386 -23.22 9.74 -0.99
N GLU A 387 -23.03 9.51 0.32
CA GLU A 387 -21.96 8.65 0.83
C GLU A 387 -22.13 7.21 0.36
N ALA A 388 -23.33 6.63 0.48
CA ALA A 388 -23.63 5.30 -0.05
C ALA A 388 -23.41 5.20 -1.57
N ALA A 389 -23.67 6.28 -2.32
CA ALA A 389 -23.39 6.33 -3.75
C ALA A 389 -21.88 6.36 -4.05
N MET A 390 -21.09 7.03 -3.21
CA MET A 390 -19.62 7.00 -3.31
C MET A 390 -19.08 5.60 -3.02
N VAL A 391 -19.60 4.94 -1.97
CA VAL A 391 -19.26 3.55 -1.66
C VAL A 391 -19.56 2.65 -2.86
N ALA A 392 -20.77 2.77 -3.43
CA ALA A 392 -21.17 1.99 -4.60
C ALA A 392 -20.24 2.24 -5.81
N LEU A 393 -19.86 3.49 -6.05
CA LEU A 393 -18.97 3.86 -7.16
C LEU A 393 -17.56 3.29 -6.97
N VAL A 394 -16.96 3.44 -5.78
CA VAL A 394 -15.62 2.92 -5.46
C VAL A 394 -15.60 1.40 -5.47
N ALA A 395 -16.59 0.74 -4.87
CA ALA A 395 -16.70 -0.72 -4.88
C ALA A 395 -16.95 -1.30 -6.28
N SER A 396 -17.49 -0.50 -7.20
CA SER A 396 -17.71 -0.88 -8.60
C SER A 396 -16.50 -0.64 -9.51
N PHE A 397 -15.39 -0.08 -9.00
CA PHE A 397 -14.24 0.23 -9.83
C PHE A 397 -13.59 -1.08 -10.37
N PRO A 398 -13.41 -1.21 -11.69
CA PRO A 398 -13.05 -2.49 -12.31
C PRO A 398 -11.54 -2.76 -12.32
N VAL A 399 -10.71 -1.75 -12.05
CA VAL A 399 -9.24 -1.83 -11.96
C VAL A 399 -8.78 -1.29 -10.60
N TYR A 400 -7.49 -1.36 -10.28
CA TYR A 400 -6.97 -0.85 -9.01
C TYR A 400 -7.24 0.66 -8.88
N ARG A 401 -6.88 1.44 -9.91
CA ARG A 401 -7.17 2.87 -9.95
C ARG A 401 -7.12 3.39 -11.38
N SER A 402 -7.61 4.62 -11.57
CA SER A 402 -7.33 5.39 -12.78
C SER A 402 -6.10 6.29 -12.61
N TYR A 403 -5.66 6.89 -13.71
CA TYR A 403 -4.57 7.89 -13.72
C TYR A 403 -5.02 9.17 -14.44
N PHE A 404 -5.01 10.28 -13.71
CA PHE A 404 -5.35 11.60 -14.26
C PHE A 404 -4.05 12.39 -14.39
N ASP A 405 -3.73 12.87 -15.59
CA ASP A 405 -2.43 13.51 -15.84
C ASP A 405 -2.40 15.02 -15.53
N GLY A 406 -3.36 15.49 -14.73
CA GLY A 406 -3.56 16.90 -14.43
C GLY A 406 -4.39 17.64 -15.48
N LYS A 407 -4.64 17.05 -16.65
CA LYS A 407 -5.42 17.65 -17.73
C LYS A 407 -6.60 16.77 -18.14
N GLU A 408 -6.35 15.50 -18.42
CA GLU A 408 -7.40 14.56 -18.81
C GLU A 408 -7.16 13.14 -18.30
N PHE A 409 -8.25 12.36 -18.27
CA PHE A 409 -8.18 10.91 -18.15
C PHE A 409 -7.86 10.28 -19.50
N SER A 410 -7.12 9.18 -19.54
CA SER A 410 -6.93 8.43 -20.79
C SER A 410 -8.26 7.85 -21.31
N ALA A 411 -8.28 7.36 -22.56
CA ALA A 411 -9.44 6.66 -23.10
C ALA A 411 -9.80 5.41 -22.29
N PHE A 412 -8.80 4.70 -21.75
CA PHE A 412 -9.00 3.54 -20.89
C PHE A 412 -9.60 3.94 -19.54
N ASP A 413 -9.05 4.96 -18.89
CA ASP A 413 -9.57 5.48 -17.62
C ASP A 413 -11.03 5.94 -17.72
N ARG A 414 -11.37 6.67 -18.79
CA ARG A 414 -12.76 7.08 -19.06
C ARG A 414 -13.69 5.87 -19.23
N ARG A 415 -13.20 4.78 -19.83
CA ARG A 415 -13.96 3.52 -19.96
C ARG A 415 -14.17 2.87 -18.59
N TYR A 416 -13.13 2.76 -17.77
CA TYR A 416 -13.22 2.17 -16.43
C TYR A 416 -14.16 2.94 -15.52
N ILE A 417 -14.10 4.28 -15.54
CA ILE A 417 -15.01 5.13 -14.76
C ILE A 417 -16.47 4.93 -15.22
N ARG A 418 -16.72 4.91 -16.54
CA ARG A 418 -18.08 4.66 -17.07
C ARG A 418 -18.59 3.27 -16.69
N GLN A 419 -17.74 2.25 -16.75
CA GLN A 419 -18.08 0.90 -16.30
C GLN A 419 -18.42 0.89 -14.81
N ALA A 420 -17.62 1.55 -13.96
CA ALA A 420 -17.90 1.67 -12.53
C ALA A 420 -19.25 2.34 -12.26
N ILE A 421 -19.58 3.41 -12.98
CA ILE A 421 -20.89 4.09 -12.88
C ILE A 421 -22.03 3.16 -13.27
N GLN A 422 -21.91 2.44 -14.38
CA GLN A 422 -22.93 1.50 -14.85
C GLN A 422 -23.15 0.35 -13.85
N THR A 423 -22.07 -0.22 -13.34
CA THR A 423 -22.11 -1.28 -12.31
C THR A 423 -22.73 -0.78 -11.02
N ALA A 424 -22.36 0.42 -10.56
CA ALA A 424 -22.92 1.03 -9.36
C ALA A 424 -24.43 1.28 -9.50
N VAL A 425 -24.89 1.79 -10.65
CA VAL A 425 -26.33 1.98 -10.93
C VAL A 425 -27.07 0.64 -10.98
N ARG A 426 -26.45 -0.41 -11.55
CA ARG A 426 -27.04 -1.75 -11.62
C ARG A 426 -27.21 -2.37 -10.24
N PHE A 427 -26.21 -2.25 -9.37
CA PHE A 427 -26.26 -2.81 -8.01
C PHE A 427 -27.06 -1.95 -7.03
N GLU A 428 -27.08 -0.63 -7.21
CA GLU A 428 -27.75 0.33 -6.32
C GLU A 428 -28.70 1.27 -7.11
N PRO A 429 -29.76 0.76 -7.75
CA PRO A 429 -30.64 1.58 -8.61
C PRO A 429 -31.31 2.73 -7.85
N LYS A 430 -31.54 2.58 -6.54
CA LYS A 430 -32.10 3.62 -5.67
C LYS A 430 -31.15 4.82 -5.48
N LEU A 431 -29.86 4.69 -5.80
CA LEU A 431 -28.83 5.73 -5.65
C LEU A 431 -28.46 6.40 -6.99
N THR A 432 -29.15 6.07 -8.08
CA THR A 432 -28.84 6.56 -9.45
C THR A 432 -28.63 8.08 -9.52
N ARG A 433 -29.49 8.87 -8.87
CA ARG A 433 -29.38 10.33 -8.87
C ARG A 433 -28.07 10.80 -8.22
N GLN A 434 -27.73 10.24 -7.06
CA GLN A 434 -26.51 10.57 -6.34
C GLN A 434 -25.26 10.13 -7.11
N ILE A 435 -25.29 8.95 -7.74
CA ILE A 435 -24.20 8.46 -8.59
C ILE A 435 -23.99 9.41 -9.79
N GLN A 436 -25.08 9.90 -10.40
CA GLN A 436 -25.00 10.89 -11.48
C GLN A 436 -24.42 12.22 -10.98
N THR A 437 -24.79 12.68 -9.78
CA THR A 437 -24.18 13.87 -9.16
C THR A 437 -22.68 13.69 -8.92
N LEU A 438 -22.23 12.55 -8.42
CA LEU A 438 -20.79 12.28 -8.27
C LEU A 438 -20.06 12.25 -9.62
N THR A 439 -20.71 11.73 -10.66
CA THR A 439 -20.16 11.67 -12.02
C THR A 439 -19.86 13.06 -12.57
N THR A 440 -20.66 14.08 -12.24
CA THR A 440 -20.41 15.45 -12.71
C THR A 440 -19.13 16.07 -12.14
N LEU A 441 -18.58 15.51 -11.06
CA LEU A 441 -17.32 15.95 -10.45
C LEU A 441 -16.09 15.40 -11.17
N LEU A 442 -16.27 14.44 -12.10
CA LEU A 442 -15.20 13.83 -12.86
C LEU A 442 -15.14 14.44 -14.28
N PRO A 443 -13.98 14.94 -14.75
CA PRO A 443 -13.82 15.52 -16.08
C PRO A 443 -13.81 14.44 -17.20
N LEU A 444 -14.98 13.88 -17.51
CA LEU A 444 -15.13 12.77 -18.47
C LEU A 444 -15.37 13.19 -19.93
N SER A 445 -15.49 14.49 -20.20
CA SER A 445 -15.73 15.03 -21.55
C SER A 445 -14.51 14.97 -22.47
N GLY A 446 -13.30 14.81 -21.91
CA GLY A 446 -12.05 14.80 -22.68
C GLY A 446 -11.62 16.18 -23.20
N ASP A 447 -12.22 17.26 -22.70
CA ASP A 447 -11.83 18.63 -23.05
C ASP A 447 -10.63 19.08 -22.20
N ALA A 448 -9.42 18.78 -22.69
CA ALA A 448 -8.17 19.14 -22.05
C ALA A 448 -7.86 20.66 -22.06
N SER A 449 -8.72 21.49 -22.67
CA SER A 449 -8.52 22.95 -22.76
C SER A 449 -8.86 23.68 -21.45
N LYS A 450 -9.63 23.06 -20.56
CA LYS A 450 -10.03 23.67 -19.28
C LYS A 450 -9.15 23.16 -18.14
N PRO A 451 -8.32 24.01 -17.52
CA PRO A 451 -7.61 23.62 -16.31
C PRO A 451 -8.63 23.30 -15.22
N ILE A 452 -8.43 22.18 -14.51
CA ILE A 452 -9.22 21.88 -13.33
C ILE A 452 -8.70 22.68 -12.14
N ASP A 453 -9.61 23.08 -11.24
CA ASP A 453 -9.22 23.76 -10.02
C ASP A 453 -8.58 22.79 -9.00
N ALA A 454 -7.92 23.36 -7.99
CA ALA A 454 -7.21 22.60 -6.97
C ALA A 454 -8.15 21.71 -6.13
N ALA A 455 -9.41 22.09 -5.94
CA ALA A 455 -10.37 21.29 -5.17
C ALA A 455 -10.77 20.02 -5.93
N THR A 456 -10.96 20.16 -7.25
CA THR A 456 -11.26 19.05 -8.17
C THR A 456 -10.06 18.12 -8.29
N ALA A 457 -8.85 18.67 -8.41
CA ALA A 457 -7.62 17.88 -8.43
C ALA A 457 -7.45 17.08 -7.12
N ALA A 458 -7.69 17.71 -5.96
CA ALA A 458 -7.63 17.03 -4.67
C ALA A 458 -8.67 15.90 -4.55
N PHE A 459 -9.90 16.12 -5.01
CA PHE A 459 -10.92 15.07 -5.06
C PHE A 459 -10.48 13.88 -5.92
N ILE A 460 -10.02 14.14 -7.16
CA ILE A 460 -9.59 13.09 -8.09
C ILE A 460 -8.41 12.30 -7.50
N GLY A 461 -7.38 12.99 -7.01
CA GLY A 461 -6.21 12.32 -6.42
C GLY A 461 -6.58 11.44 -5.23
N ARG A 462 -7.47 11.91 -4.34
CA ARG A 462 -7.96 11.11 -3.20
C ARG A 462 -8.81 9.93 -3.63
N PHE A 463 -9.69 10.11 -4.61
CA PHE A 463 -10.48 9.02 -5.18
C PHE A 463 -9.57 7.93 -5.76
N GLN A 464 -8.52 8.32 -6.48
CA GLN A 464 -7.55 7.40 -7.06
C GLN A 464 -6.68 6.69 -6.01
N GLN A 465 -6.31 7.36 -4.91
CA GLN A 465 -5.60 6.74 -3.80
C GLN A 465 -6.46 5.80 -2.95
N LEU A 466 -7.80 5.91 -3.02
CA LEU A 466 -8.73 5.06 -2.27
C LEU A 466 -9.13 3.79 -3.03
N THR A 467 -9.34 3.89 -4.35
CA THR A 467 -9.78 2.76 -5.18
C THR A 467 -8.81 1.58 -5.15
N GLY A 468 -7.49 1.84 -5.15
CA GLY A 468 -6.45 0.81 -5.13
C GLY A 468 -6.48 -0.08 -3.89
N PRO A 469 -6.37 0.49 -2.68
CA PRO A 469 -6.55 -0.24 -1.42
C PRO A 469 -7.84 -1.03 -1.32
N VAL A 470 -8.97 -0.46 -1.76
CA VAL A 470 -10.27 -1.14 -1.75
C VAL A 470 -10.26 -2.36 -2.68
N MET A 471 -9.64 -2.24 -3.86
CA MET A 471 -9.41 -3.38 -4.74
C MET A 471 -8.53 -4.43 -4.06
N ALA A 472 -7.32 -4.07 -3.62
CA ALA A 472 -6.37 -5.02 -3.03
C ALA A 472 -6.99 -5.80 -1.86
N LYS A 473 -7.58 -5.10 -0.89
CA LYS A 473 -8.12 -5.75 0.31
C LYS A 473 -9.45 -6.47 0.06
N GLY A 474 -10.28 -5.95 -0.86
CA GLY A 474 -11.58 -6.55 -1.19
C GLY A 474 -11.47 -7.74 -2.13
N PHE A 475 -10.52 -7.70 -3.06
CA PHE A 475 -10.24 -8.77 -4.00
C PHE A 475 -9.20 -9.74 -3.43
N GLU A 476 -7.95 -9.31 -3.29
CA GLU A 476 -6.84 -10.20 -2.98
C GLU A 476 -6.91 -10.83 -1.59
N ASP A 477 -7.29 -10.03 -0.58
CA ASP A 477 -7.28 -10.47 0.82
C ASP A 477 -8.66 -10.86 1.35
N THR A 478 -9.68 -10.84 0.49
CA THR A 478 -11.03 -11.25 0.86
C THR A 478 -11.63 -12.18 -0.19
N LEU A 479 -11.90 -11.70 -1.42
CA LEU A 479 -12.53 -12.53 -2.45
C LEU A 479 -11.73 -13.79 -2.78
N LEU A 480 -10.40 -13.68 -2.91
CA LEU A 480 -9.53 -14.83 -3.22
C LEU A 480 -9.52 -15.92 -2.13
N TYR A 481 -10.07 -15.64 -0.95
CA TYR A 481 -10.23 -16.61 0.13
C TYR A 481 -11.68 -17.10 0.28
N ILE A 482 -12.61 -16.62 -0.56
CA ILE A 482 -14.03 -16.96 -0.51
C ILE A 482 -14.46 -17.63 -1.81
N TYR A 483 -14.23 -16.99 -2.96
CA TYR A 483 -14.50 -17.59 -4.26
C TYR A 483 -13.41 -18.58 -4.60
N TYR A 484 -13.60 -19.86 -4.25
CA TYR A 484 -12.52 -20.84 -4.25
C TYR A 484 -12.74 -22.08 -5.15
N PRO A 485 -13.26 -21.97 -6.40
CA PRO A 485 -13.43 -23.15 -7.27
C PRO A 485 -12.10 -23.85 -7.57
N LEU A 486 -11.04 -23.09 -7.84
CA LEU A 486 -9.71 -23.62 -8.10
C LEU A 486 -8.65 -22.68 -7.53
N ALA A 487 -8.05 -23.08 -6.41
CA ALA A 487 -7.12 -22.28 -5.62
C ALA A 487 -5.87 -21.77 -6.37
N SER A 488 -5.44 -22.44 -7.44
CA SER A 488 -4.30 -22.00 -8.24
C SER A 488 -4.57 -20.70 -8.99
N LEU A 489 -5.83 -20.36 -9.28
CA LEU A 489 -6.20 -19.13 -9.97
C LEU A 489 -6.39 -17.95 -8.99
N ASN A 490 -6.41 -18.24 -7.69
CA ASN A 490 -6.62 -17.28 -6.62
C ASN A 490 -5.27 -16.67 -6.20
N GLU A 491 -4.73 -15.84 -7.08
CA GLU A 491 -3.40 -15.25 -6.95
C GLU A 491 -3.42 -13.74 -7.19
N VAL A 492 -2.42 -13.03 -6.67
CA VAL A 492 -2.21 -11.59 -6.93
C VAL A 492 -2.08 -11.35 -8.44
N GLY A 493 -2.88 -10.42 -8.98
CA GLY A 493 -3.02 -10.19 -10.42
C GLY A 493 -3.79 -11.26 -11.21
N GLY A 494 -4.31 -12.28 -10.54
CA GLY A 494 -5.12 -13.33 -11.13
C GLY A 494 -6.55 -12.89 -11.45
N SER A 495 -7.22 -13.62 -12.35
CA SER A 495 -8.65 -13.42 -12.67
C SER A 495 -9.42 -14.75 -12.55
N PRO A 496 -9.71 -15.22 -11.32
CA PRO A 496 -10.21 -16.58 -11.09
C PRO A 496 -11.53 -16.89 -11.79
N PHE A 497 -12.40 -15.89 -11.98
CA PHE A 497 -13.65 -16.03 -12.72
C PHE A 497 -13.49 -16.49 -14.18
N MET A 498 -12.35 -16.14 -14.82
CA MET A 498 -12.11 -16.44 -16.23
C MET A 498 -11.75 -17.91 -16.48
N PHE A 499 -11.25 -18.62 -15.45
CA PHE A 499 -10.88 -20.03 -15.48
C PHE A 499 -9.96 -20.42 -16.65
N GLY A 500 -8.68 -20.07 -16.53
CA GLY A 500 -7.64 -20.42 -17.51
C GLY A 500 -7.57 -19.52 -18.76
N LEU A 501 -6.64 -19.86 -19.65
CA LEU A 501 -6.28 -19.11 -20.85
C LEU A 501 -5.92 -20.08 -21.99
N THR A 502 -6.30 -19.76 -23.23
CA THR A 502 -5.90 -20.55 -24.39
C THR A 502 -4.47 -20.23 -24.81
N ALA A 503 -3.79 -21.17 -25.48
CA ALA A 503 -2.46 -20.92 -26.04
C ALA A 503 -2.44 -19.70 -26.97
N ALA A 504 -3.45 -19.53 -27.83
CA ALA A 504 -3.59 -18.35 -28.68
C ALA A 504 -3.71 -17.04 -27.89
N GLY A 505 -4.46 -17.05 -26.77
CA GLY A 505 -4.55 -15.92 -25.86
C GLY A 505 -3.20 -15.57 -25.23
N PHE A 506 -2.46 -16.58 -24.77
CA PHE A 506 -1.12 -16.40 -24.22
C PHE A 506 -0.13 -15.86 -25.26
N TYR A 507 -0.15 -16.38 -26.49
CA TYR A 507 0.68 -15.83 -27.58
C TYR A 507 0.36 -14.37 -27.88
N GLY A 508 -0.93 -14.00 -27.86
CA GLY A 508 -1.35 -12.60 -28.00
C GLY A 508 -0.78 -11.69 -26.90
N PHE A 509 -0.84 -12.15 -25.64
CA PHE A 509 -0.25 -11.47 -24.49
C PHE A 509 1.26 -11.26 -24.63
N ILE A 510 2.02 -12.33 -24.91
CA ILE A 510 3.48 -12.26 -25.06
C ILE A 510 3.88 -11.36 -26.23
N ARG A 511 3.17 -11.42 -27.36
CA ARG A 511 3.44 -10.54 -28.51
C ARG A 511 3.20 -9.07 -28.17
N ASN A 512 2.12 -8.75 -27.46
CA ASN A 512 1.85 -7.39 -27.01
C ASN A 512 2.98 -6.89 -26.10
N ARG A 513 3.37 -7.71 -25.13
CA ARG A 513 4.44 -7.42 -24.18
C ARG A 513 5.78 -7.20 -24.88
N GLN A 514 6.14 -8.02 -25.87
CA GLN A 514 7.37 -7.83 -26.66
C GLN A 514 7.38 -6.48 -27.41
N MET A 515 6.22 -6.01 -27.90
CA MET A 515 6.13 -4.74 -28.63
C MET A 515 6.15 -3.52 -27.72
N ARG A 516 5.59 -3.62 -26.51
CA ARG A 516 5.34 -2.45 -25.64
C ARG A 516 6.22 -2.41 -24.40
N TRP A 517 6.49 -3.56 -23.82
CA TRP A 517 7.18 -3.72 -22.53
C TRP A 517 8.21 -4.87 -22.59
N PRO A 518 9.18 -4.84 -23.54
CA PRO A 518 10.12 -5.94 -23.76
C PRO A 518 11.07 -6.19 -22.58
N HIS A 519 11.16 -5.26 -21.64
CA HIS A 519 12.07 -5.29 -20.50
C HIS A 519 11.35 -5.42 -19.15
N ALA A 520 10.03 -5.60 -19.16
CA ALA A 520 9.27 -5.87 -17.94
C ALA A 520 9.66 -7.24 -17.35
N MET A 521 9.51 -7.40 -16.03
CA MET A 521 9.90 -8.65 -15.34
C MET A 521 8.90 -9.78 -15.57
N ASN A 522 9.38 -11.00 -15.77
CA ASN A 522 8.54 -12.20 -15.82
C ASN A 522 8.62 -12.92 -14.46
N ALA A 523 7.64 -12.70 -13.59
CA ALA A 523 7.62 -13.31 -12.25
C ALA A 523 6.67 -14.50 -12.20
N THR A 524 7.13 -15.58 -11.57
CA THR A 524 6.32 -16.77 -11.26
C THR A 524 6.09 -16.92 -9.75
N ALA A 525 6.99 -16.46 -8.89
CA ALA A 525 6.76 -16.36 -7.47
C ALA A 525 7.35 -15.05 -6.91
N THR A 526 6.69 -14.49 -5.91
CA THR A 526 7.14 -13.28 -5.20
C THR A 526 6.99 -13.48 -3.70
N HIS A 527 7.36 -12.47 -2.91
CA HIS A 527 7.12 -12.50 -1.47
C HIS A 527 5.65 -12.23 -1.10
N ASP A 528 4.81 -11.75 -2.04
CA ASP A 528 3.38 -11.48 -1.80
C ASP A 528 2.44 -12.44 -2.53
N THR A 529 2.95 -13.30 -3.42
CA THR A 529 2.12 -14.35 -4.02
C THR A 529 1.51 -15.20 -2.91
N LYS A 530 0.20 -15.41 -2.98
CA LYS A 530 -0.58 -16.20 -2.02
C LYS A 530 -0.04 -17.64 -1.96
N ARG A 531 0.51 -18.16 -3.08
CA ARG A 531 1.10 -19.50 -3.17
C ARG A 531 2.39 -19.48 -4.01
N GLY A 532 3.31 -20.40 -3.77
CA GLY A 532 4.47 -20.60 -4.64
C GLY A 532 4.09 -21.18 -6.02
N GLU A 533 4.95 -21.01 -7.01
CA GLU A 533 4.71 -21.46 -8.39
C GLU A 533 4.44 -22.97 -8.50
N ASP A 534 5.22 -23.80 -7.81
CA ASP A 534 5.05 -25.27 -7.82
C ASP A 534 3.73 -25.71 -7.17
N VAL A 535 3.28 -25.00 -6.13
CA VAL A 535 2.00 -25.27 -5.47
C VAL A 535 0.86 -25.02 -6.46
N ARG A 536 0.91 -23.90 -7.19
CA ARG A 536 -0.10 -23.59 -8.22
C ARG A 536 -0.03 -24.56 -9.39
N ALA A 537 1.16 -24.95 -9.84
CA ALA A 537 1.34 -25.94 -10.90
C ALA A 537 0.67 -27.28 -10.53
N ARG A 538 0.87 -27.76 -9.29
CA ARG A 538 0.22 -28.99 -8.81
C ARG A 538 -1.30 -28.85 -8.74
N LEU A 539 -1.80 -27.70 -8.30
CA LEU A 539 -3.24 -27.45 -8.21
C LEU A 539 -3.90 -27.34 -9.59
N ASN A 540 -3.21 -26.80 -10.60
CA ASN A 540 -3.72 -26.72 -11.97
C ASN A 540 -4.07 -28.09 -12.55
N VAL A 541 -3.36 -29.16 -12.17
CA VAL A 541 -3.67 -30.55 -12.59
C VAL A 541 -5.09 -30.96 -12.22
N LEU A 542 -5.66 -30.43 -11.12
CA LEU A 542 -7.04 -30.73 -10.74
C LEU A 542 -8.03 -30.31 -11.84
N SER A 543 -7.74 -29.21 -12.54
CA SER A 543 -8.58 -28.73 -13.66
C SER A 543 -8.69 -29.72 -14.82
N GLU A 544 -7.77 -30.67 -14.94
CA GLU A 544 -7.81 -31.71 -15.98
C GLU A 544 -8.73 -32.89 -15.62
N MET A 545 -9.10 -33.04 -14.35
CA MET A 545 -9.81 -34.22 -13.81
C MET A 545 -10.98 -33.84 -12.88
N PRO A 546 -11.93 -33.00 -13.32
CA PRO A 546 -13.03 -32.51 -12.47
C PRO A 546 -13.81 -33.64 -11.79
N ASP A 547 -14.19 -34.68 -12.51
CA ASP A 547 -15.01 -35.78 -11.98
C ASP A 547 -14.30 -36.50 -10.83
N VAL A 548 -13.03 -36.88 -11.05
CA VAL A 548 -12.21 -37.57 -10.04
C VAL A 548 -11.99 -36.66 -8.83
N TRP A 549 -11.74 -35.36 -9.06
CA TRP A 549 -11.55 -34.40 -7.99
C TRP A 549 -12.79 -34.27 -7.10
N PHE A 550 -13.97 -34.02 -7.68
CA PHE A 550 -15.19 -33.83 -6.90
C PHE A 550 -15.73 -35.14 -6.30
N GLU A 551 -15.46 -36.30 -6.90
CA GLU A 551 -15.70 -37.61 -6.26
C GLU A 551 -14.88 -37.71 -4.96
N LYS A 552 -13.59 -37.36 -5.00
CA LYS A 552 -12.71 -37.43 -3.83
C LYS A 552 -13.08 -36.41 -2.76
N VAL A 553 -13.42 -35.18 -3.15
CA VAL A 553 -13.89 -34.16 -2.21
C VAL A 553 -15.12 -34.65 -1.44
N THR A 554 -16.11 -35.21 -2.14
CA THR A 554 -17.31 -35.79 -1.51
C THR A 554 -16.98 -36.99 -0.61
N GLN A 555 -15.98 -37.79 -0.97
CA GLN A 555 -15.55 -38.93 -0.14
C GLN A 555 -14.83 -38.49 1.15
N TRP A 556 -14.14 -37.35 1.14
CA TRP A 556 -13.37 -36.86 2.28
C TRP A 556 -14.16 -35.98 3.25
N SER A 557 -15.25 -35.36 2.80
CA SER A 557 -16.22 -34.62 3.63
C SER A 557 -17.16 -35.56 4.37
#